data_AF-K1TGP9-F1
#
_entry.id   AF-K1TGP9-F1
#
_cell.length_a   1.000
_cell.length_b   1.000
_cell.length_c   1.000
_cell.angle_alpha   90.00
_cell.angle_beta   90.00
_cell.angle_gamma   90.00
#
_symmetry.space_group_name_H-M   'P 1'
#
loop_
_entity.id
_entity.type
_entity.pdbx_description
1 polymer ?
#
loop_
_entity_poly.entity_id
_entity_poly.type
_entity_poly.pdbx_seq_one_letter_code
_entity_poly.pdbx_strand_id
1 'polypeptide(L)' 'SSGNEADAMAAKYAVDGDNGTRWSSNFVDDAWLLVDLGKAYKINKVVLNWEGAYGKAYKIQTSTDGKNWTTS' A
#
# COMPACT_ATOMS: atom_id res chain seq x y z
N SER A 1 1.16 7.38 1.64
CA SER A 1 0.47 6.54 2.64
C SER A 1 -0.22 7.46 3.64
N SER A 2 -1.05 6.91 4.52
CA SER A 2 -1.64 7.61 5.67
C SER A 2 -0.65 7.98 6.77
N GLY A 3 0.61 7.56 6.64
CA GLY A 3 1.67 7.72 7.63
C GLY A 3 2.61 6.51 7.64
N ASN A 4 3.62 6.56 8.51
CA ASN A 4 4.48 5.43 8.82
C ASN A 4 4.87 5.42 10.30
N GLU A 5 5.07 4.23 10.86
CA GLU A 5 5.49 4.02 12.26
C GLU A 5 6.84 4.69 12.55
N ALA A 6 7.79 4.55 11.63
CA ALA A 6 9.14 5.13 11.70
C ALA A 6 9.70 5.33 10.28
N ASP A 7 10.76 6.15 10.13
CA ASP A 7 11.40 6.41 8.84
C ASP A 7 11.94 5.14 8.17
N ALA A 8 12.41 4.18 8.98
CA ALA A 8 12.87 2.87 8.52
C ALA A 8 11.72 1.97 8.00
N MET A 9 10.46 2.40 8.14
CA MET A 9 9.26 1.68 7.70
C MET A 9 8.41 2.54 6.75
N ALA A 10 9.04 3.47 6.03
CA ALA A 10 8.38 4.33 5.05
C ALA A 10 7.74 3.54 3.89
N ALA A 11 6.73 4.15 3.27
CA ALA A 11 5.94 3.58 2.17
C ALA A 11 6.76 2.99 1.01
N LYS A 12 7.94 3.57 0.71
CA LYS A 12 8.82 3.09 -0.37
C LYS A 12 9.29 1.64 -0.17
N TYR A 13 9.38 1.18 1.07
CA TYR A 13 9.83 -0.17 1.41
C TYR A 13 8.74 -1.24 1.19
N ALA A 14 7.54 -0.88 0.74
CA ALA A 14 6.53 -1.85 0.32
C ALA A 14 6.70 -2.30 -1.15
N VAL A 15 7.54 -1.59 -1.93
CA VAL A 15 7.66 -1.75 -3.39
C VAL A 15 9.10 -1.76 -3.89
N ASP A 16 10.07 -1.88 -3.00
CA ASP A 16 11.51 -1.89 -3.32
C ASP A 16 12.04 -3.26 -3.77
N GLY A 17 11.24 -4.32 -3.62
CA GLY A 17 11.59 -5.68 -4.01
C GLY A 17 12.43 -6.44 -2.99
N ASP A 18 12.65 -5.88 -1.79
CA ASP A 18 13.37 -6.54 -0.70
C ASP A 18 12.37 -7.07 0.35
N ASN A 19 12.38 -8.38 0.59
CA ASN A 19 11.51 -8.99 1.61
C ASN A 19 12.01 -8.76 3.05
N GLY A 20 13.20 -8.18 3.23
CA GLY A 20 13.75 -7.78 4.53
C GLY A 20 13.27 -6.40 5.00
N THR A 21 12.70 -5.59 4.11
CA THR A 21 12.14 -4.28 4.42
C THR A 21 10.60 -4.32 4.29
N ARG A 22 9.92 -3.37 4.94
CA ARG A 22 8.45 -3.27 4.89
C ARG A 22 7.98 -1.85 5.16
N TRP A 23 6.77 -1.55 4.68
CA TRP A 23 6.00 -0.43 5.21
C TRP A 23 5.26 -0.86 6.49
N SER A 24 5.17 0.06 7.45
CA SER A 24 4.33 -0.06 8.65
C SER A 24 3.56 1.24 8.78
N SER A 25 2.24 1.19 8.94
CA SER A 25 1.46 2.40 9.20
C SER A 25 1.77 2.98 10.57
N ASN A 26 1.30 4.19 10.84
CA ASN A 26 1.07 4.61 12.23
C ASN A 26 -0.01 3.71 12.90
N PHE A 27 -0.13 3.82 14.22
CA PHE A 27 -1.10 3.07 15.04
C PHE A 27 -2.52 3.66 14.91
N VAL A 28 -3.12 3.54 13.72
CA VAL A 28 -4.46 4.02 13.40
C VAL A 28 -5.24 2.97 12.62
N ASP A 29 -6.56 3.00 12.75
CA ASP A 29 -7.46 2.27 11.87
C ASP A 29 -7.51 2.93 10.48
N ASP A 30 -8.01 2.20 9.49
CA ASP A 30 -8.19 2.66 8.10
C ASP A 30 -6.92 3.23 7.45
N ALA A 31 -5.75 2.71 7.86
CA ALA A 31 -4.48 3.06 7.26
C ALA A 31 -4.41 2.63 5.78
N TRP A 32 -3.74 3.44 4.96
CA TRP A 32 -3.65 3.21 3.52
C TRP A 32 -2.24 3.45 2.96
N LEU A 33 -1.93 2.68 1.92
CA LEU A 33 -0.74 2.85 1.08
C LEU A 33 -1.20 3.10 -0.35
N LEU A 34 -0.60 4.09 -0.99
CA LEU A 34 -0.81 4.44 -2.39
C LEU A 34 0.48 4.14 -3.15
N VAL A 35 0.37 3.46 -4.29
CA VAL A 35 1.46 3.26 -5.24
C VAL A 35 1.10 3.99 -6.53
N ASP A 36 1.89 5.00 -6.88
CA ASP A 36 1.80 5.66 -8.19
C ASP A 36 2.63 4.87 -9.21
N LEU A 37 1.97 4.40 -10.28
CA LEU A 37 2.61 3.65 -11.35
C LEU A 37 3.21 4.55 -12.45
N GLY A 38 2.98 5.86 -12.37
CA GLY A 38 3.48 6.88 -13.30
C GLY A 38 2.70 7.01 -14.61
N LYS A 39 1.85 6.03 -14.95
CA LYS A 39 0.89 6.08 -16.06
C LYS A 39 -0.25 5.08 -15.84
N ALA A 40 -1.27 5.13 -16.68
CA ALA A 40 -2.36 4.16 -16.64
C ALA A 40 -1.90 2.78 -17.15
N TYR A 41 -2.22 1.73 -16.38
CA TYR A 41 -2.00 0.33 -16.77
C TYR A 41 -3.26 -0.48 -16.54
N LYS A 42 -3.41 -1.55 -17.32
CA LYS A 42 -4.37 -2.61 -16.99
C LYS A 42 -3.79 -3.46 -15.87
N ILE A 43 -4.40 -3.41 -14.69
CA ILE A 43 -4.00 -4.20 -13.52
C ILE A 43 -4.85 -5.48 -13.48
N ASN A 44 -4.20 -6.64 -13.39
CA ASN A 44 -4.87 -7.95 -13.30
C ASN A 44 -4.61 -8.68 -11.98
N LYS A 45 -3.57 -8.28 -11.23
CA LYS A 45 -3.15 -8.95 -10.01
C LYS A 45 -2.46 -7.96 -9.07
N VAL A 46 -2.77 -8.09 -7.79
CA VAL A 46 -2.03 -7.47 -6.69
C VAL A 46 -1.61 -8.60 -5.76
N VAL A 47 -0.35 -8.58 -5.33
CA VAL A 47 0.18 -9.52 -4.33
C VAL A 47 0.55 -8.71 -3.11
N LEU A 48 -0.04 -9.05 -1.97
CA LEU A 48 0.31 -8.46 -0.68
C LEU A 48 1.10 -9.48 0.13
N ASN A 49 2.35 -9.17 0.42
CA ASN A 49 3.18 -9.95 1.33
C ASN A 49 3.13 -9.30 2.71
N TRP A 50 2.31 -9.84 3.60
CA TRP A 50 2.08 -9.26 4.92
C TRP A 50 3.09 -9.76 5.97
N GLU A 51 3.47 -8.87 6.89
CA GLU A 51 4.09 -9.21 8.16
C GLU A 51 3.00 -9.62 9.19
N GLY A 52 3.35 -10.09 10.38
CA GLY A 52 2.41 -10.51 11.43
C GLY A 52 1.34 -9.48 11.80
N ALA A 53 1.61 -8.18 11.64
CA ALA A 53 0.62 -7.11 11.74
C ALA A 53 -0.11 -6.85 10.40
N TYR A 54 -1.04 -7.74 10.03
CA TYR A 54 -1.77 -7.65 8.76
C TYR A 54 -3.16 -7.03 8.90
N GLY A 55 -3.61 -6.32 7.86
CA GLY A 55 -4.97 -5.81 7.76
C GLY A 55 -5.97 -6.97 7.65
N LYS A 56 -6.69 -7.27 8.74
CA LYS A 56 -7.72 -8.35 8.73
C LYS A 56 -8.89 -8.04 7.81
N ALA A 57 -9.17 -6.75 7.60
CA ALA A 57 -10.09 -6.24 6.59
C ALA A 57 -9.36 -5.19 5.78
N TYR A 58 -9.41 -5.30 4.45
CA TYR A 58 -8.78 -4.35 3.54
C TYR A 58 -9.55 -4.30 2.22
N LYS A 59 -9.33 -3.21 1.48
CA LYS A 59 -9.80 -3.05 0.10
C LYS A 59 -8.61 -2.81 -0.78
N ILE A 60 -8.63 -3.39 -1.98
CA ILE A 60 -7.75 -3.00 -3.07
C ILE A 60 -8.56 -2.07 -3.96
N GLN A 61 -8.03 -0.87 -4.19
CA GLN A 61 -8.69 0.14 -5.01
C GLN A 61 -7.75 0.61 -6.11
N THR A 62 -8.34 0.96 -7.26
CA THR A 62 -7.61 1.50 -8.40
C THR A 62 -8.17 2.86 -8.78
N SER A 63 -7.31 3.73 -9.29
CA SER A 63 -7.67 5.06 -9.78
C SER A 63 -6.82 5.45 -10.97
N THR A 64 -7.40 6.17 -11.92
CA THR A 64 -6.69 6.79 -13.04
C THR A 64 -6.41 8.27 -12.84
N ASP A 65 -6.91 8.88 -11.76
CA ASP A 65 -6.81 10.32 -11.48
C ASP A 65 -6.30 10.66 -10.06
N GLY A 66 -6.06 9.64 -9.23
CA GLY A 66 -5.62 9.78 -7.84
C GLY A 66 -6.68 10.37 -6.88
N LYS A 67 -7.90 10.60 -7.35
CA LYS A 67 -8.98 11.27 -6.59
C LYS A 67 -10.20 10.37 -6.44
N ASN A 68 -10.61 9.72 -7.53
CA ASN A 68 -11.74 8.82 -7.58
C ASN A 68 -11.24 7.38 -7.59
N TRP A 69 -11.76 6.56 -6.66
CA TRP A 69 -11.28 5.21 -6.41
C TRP A 69 -12.37 4.19 -6.65
N THR A 70 -12.07 3.17 -7.45
CA THR A 70 -12.96 2.02 -7.68
C THR A 70 -12.48 0.84 -6.85
N THR A 71 -13.39 0.16 -6.16
CA THR A 71 -13.12 -1.10 -5.46
C THR A 71 -13.49 -2.25 -6.38
N SER A 72 -12.59 -3.21 -6.55
CA SER A 72 -12.89 -4.48 -7.25
C SER A 72 -13.49 -5.51 -6.29
#